data_AF-A0A842KHY4-F1
#
_entry.id   AF-A0A842KHY4-F1
#
_cell.length_a   1.000
_cell.length_b   1.000
_cell.length_c   1.000
_cell.angle_alpha   90.00
_cell.angle_beta   90.00
_cell.angle_gamma   90.00
#
_symmetry.space_group_name_H-M   'P 1'
#
loop_
_entity.id
_entity.type
_entity.pdbx_description
1 polymer ?
#
loop_
_entity_poly.entity_id
_entity_poly.type
_entity_poly.pdbx_seq_one_letter_code
_entity_poly.pdbx_strand_id
1 'polypeptide(L)'
;MQTIYVGDKAPIKYATAVAMEFEKGNKEVCIKARGKAISTAVDASQISINKFVKDAKIKEIKIFTEEIENKHISAIEILLSKE
;
A
#
# COMPACT_ATOMS: atom_id res chain seq x y z
N MET A 1 -3.22 -4.68 -12.31
CA MET A 1 -3.21 -4.08 -10.96
C MET A 1 -1.85 -4.30 -10.35
N GLN A 2 -1.09 -3.23 -10.14
CA GLN A 2 0.26 -3.34 -9.59
C GLN A 2 0.22 -3.44 -8.07
N THR A 3 1.06 -4.30 -7.49
CA THR A 3 1.12 -4.52 -6.03
C THR A 3 2.47 -4.13 -5.45
N ILE A 4 2.46 -3.43 -4.31
CA ILE A 4 3.63 -3.06 -3.52
C ILE A 4 3.54 -3.75 -2.17
N TYR A 5 4.52 -4.61 -1.87
CA TYR A 5 4.64 -5.27 -0.58
C TYR A 5 5.45 -4.43 0.40
N VAL A 6 4.87 -4.14 1.55
CA VAL A 6 5.48 -3.32 2.61
C VAL A 6 6.13 -4.21 3.65
N GLY A 7 7.34 -3.85 4.03
CA GLY A 7 8.18 -4.53 5.01
C GLY A 7 8.84 -3.54 5.95
N ASP A 8 10.17 -3.56 6.01
CA ASP A 8 11.00 -2.84 7.00
C ASP A 8 11.56 -1.50 6.52
N LYS A 9 11.34 -1.12 5.25
CA LYS A 9 11.82 0.17 4.72
C LYS A 9 10.99 1.33 5.26
N ALA A 10 11.54 2.54 5.25
CA ALA A 10 10.81 3.75 5.63
C ALA A 10 9.57 3.96 4.73
N PRO A 11 8.43 4.45 5.27
CA PRO A 11 7.19 4.64 4.52
C PRO A 11 7.36 5.42 3.21
N ILE A 12 8.22 6.44 3.22
CA ILE A 12 8.46 7.28 2.04
C ILE A 12 9.01 6.49 0.84
N LYS A 13 9.81 5.43 1.06
CA LYS A 13 10.33 4.59 -0.03
C LYS A 13 9.20 3.84 -0.75
N TYR A 14 8.20 3.38 0.00
CA TYR A 14 7.02 2.75 -0.57
C TYR A 14 6.12 3.78 -1.27
N ALA A 15 5.98 4.98 -0.68
CA ALA A 15 5.22 6.05 -1.32
C ALA A 15 5.83 6.51 -2.65
N THR A 16 7.16 6.56 -2.76
CA THR A 16 7.85 6.81 -4.03
C THR A 16 7.57 5.70 -5.04
N ALA A 17 7.59 4.42 -4.63
CA ALA A 17 7.24 3.33 -5.53
C ALA A 17 5.79 3.44 -6.03
N VAL A 18 4.84 3.81 -5.16
CA VAL A 18 3.45 4.08 -5.57
C VAL A 18 3.39 5.17 -6.64
N ALA A 19 4.10 6.28 -6.43
CA ALA A 19 4.13 7.39 -7.39
C ALA A 19 4.68 6.96 -8.76
N MET A 20 5.79 6.23 -8.78
CA MET A 20 6.38 5.68 -10.01
C MET A 20 5.42 4.76 -10.76
N GLU A 21 4.61 3.96 -10.05
CA GLU A 21 3.63 3.09 -10.70
C GLU A 21 2.48 3.87 -11.33
N PHE A 22 2.04 4.95 -10.71
CA PHE A 22 1.07 5.86 -11.32
C PHE A 22 1.66 6.61 -12.53
N GLU A 23 2.94 7.03 -12.47
CA GLU A 23 3.64 7.66 -13.60
C GLU A 23 3.78 6.72 -14.81
N LYS A 24 3.89 5.40 -14.56
CA LYS A 24 3.86 4.37 -15.62
C LYS A 24 2.48 4.17 -16.26
N GLY A 25 1.45 4.91 -15.80
CA GLY A 25 0.10 4.86 -16.35
C GLY A 25 -0.82 3.83 -15.70
N ASN A 26 -0.43 3.22 -14.58
CA ASN A 26 -1.36 2.37 -13.83
C ASN A 26 -2.47 3.24 -13.23
N LYS A 27 -3.73 2.82 -13.39
CA LYS A 27 -4.89 3.50 -12.77
C LYS A 27 -5.09 3.10 -11.30
N GLU A 28 -4.51 1.97 -10.90
CA GLU A 28 -4.68 1.38 -9.59
C GLU A 28 -3.37 0.76 -9.09
N VAL A 29 -3.08 0.99 -7.81
CA VAL A 29 -1.92 0.44 -7.10
C VAL A 29 -2.38 -0.11 -5.76
N CYS A 30 -2.08 -1.38 -5.49
CA CYS A 30 -2.41 -2.05 -4.24
C CYS A 30 -1.19 -2.08 -3.31
N ILE A 31 -1.35 -1.64 -2.07
CA ILE A 31 -0.34 -1.73 -1.02
C ILE A 31 -0.73 -2.88 -0.10
N LYS A 32 0.14 -3.88 0.04
CA LYS A 32 -0.09 -5.04 0.91
C LYS A 32 0.91 -5.09 2.04
N ALA A 33 0.43 -5.41 3.23
CA ALA A 33 1.29 -5.59 4.40
C ALA A 33 0.68 -6.58 5.40
N ARG A 34 1.52 -7.06 6.31
CA ARG A 34 1.10 -7.96 7.38
C ARG A 34 1.87 -7.69 8.68
N GLY A 35 1.25 -8.04 9.80
CA GLY A 35 1.80 -7.86 11.14
C GLY A 35 2.26 -6.43 11.38
N LYS A 36 3.47 -6.27 11.92
CA LYS A 36 4.05 -4.96 12.27
C LYS A 36 4.15 -3.97 11.11
N ALA A 37 4.17 -4.45 9.85
CA ALA A 37 4.30 -3.60 8.68
C ALA A 37 3.00 -2.87 8.29
N ILE A 38 1.86 -3.20 8.93
CA ILE A 38 0.56 -2.57 8.66
C ILE A 38 0.63 -1.05 8.88
N SER A 39 1.25 -0.59 9.98
CA SER A 39 1.43 0.85 10.23
C SER A 39 2.18 1.54 9.09
N THR A 40 3.29 0.95 8.65
CA THR A 40 4.10 1.46 7.53
C THR A 40 3.30 1.54 6.23
N ALA A 41 2.39 0.60 5.98
CA ALA A 41 1.54 0.60 4.79
C ALA A 41 0.49 1.70 4.81
N VAL A 42 -0.11 1.93 5.99
CA VAL A 42 -1.03 3.06 6.20
C VAL A 42 -0.28 4.38 5.98
N ASP A 43 0.89 4.55 6.59
CA ASP A 43 1.72 5.75 6.39
C ASP A 43 2.12 5.95 4.93
N ALA A 44 2.55 4.88 4.24
CA ALA A 44 2.89 4.94 2.83
C ALA A 44 1.70 5.39 1.97
N SER A 45 0.50 4.84 2.23
CA SER A 45 -0.72 5.22 1.51
C SER A 45 -1.06 6.70 1.69
N GLN A 46 -0.96 7.21 2.93
CA GLN A 46 -1.24 8.62 3.24
C GLN A 46 -0.19 9.54 2.64
N ILE A 47 1.09 9.18 2.70
CA ILE A 47 2.16 9.96 2.08
C ILE A 47 1.98 10.01 0.55
N SER A 48 1.62 8.89 -0.09
CA SER A 48 1.35 8.85 -1.52
C SER A 48 0.28 9.86 -1.93
N ILE A 49 -0.88 9.84 -1.28
CA ILE A 49 -2.01 10.73 -1.61
C ILE A 49 -1.68 12.20 -1.30
N ASN A 50 -1.09 12.46 -0.12
CA ASN A 50 -0.90 13.83 0.36
C ASN A 50 0.31 14.54 -0.25
N LYS A 51 1.36 13.81 -0.64
CA LYS A 51 2.63 14.42 -1.10
C LYS A 51 3.00 14.15 -2.55
N PHE A 52 2.64 12.99 -3.09
CA PHE A 52 3.16 12.56 -4.40
C PHE A 52 2.09 12.53 -5.50
N VAL A 53 0.89 12.08 -5.18
CA VAL A 53 -0.15 11.74 -6.16
C VAL A 53 -1.49 12.35 -5.72
N LYS A 54 -1.63 13.66 -5.94
CA LYS A 54 -2.73 14.48 -5.39
C LYS A 54 -4.13 14.08 -5.90
N ASP A 55 -4.20 13.41 -7.04
CA ASP A 55 -5.42 12.90 -7.68
C ASP A 55 -5.75 11.45 -7.29
N ALA A 56 -4.87 10.77 -6.55
CA ALA A 56 -5.16 9.43 -6.05
C ALA A 56 -6.07 9.47 -4.81
N LYS A 57 -6.97 8.49 -4.72
CA LYS A 57 -7.85 8.26 -3.58
C LYS A 57 -7.75 6.82 -3.10
N ILE A 58 -8.11 6.57 -1.84
CA ILE A 58 -8.31 5.20 -1.34
C ILE A 58 -9.62 4.69 -1.92
N LYS A 59 -9.53 3.64 -2.74
CA LYS A 59 -10.69 2.97 -3.34
C LYS A 59 -11.26 1.88 -2.43
N GLU A 60 -10.39 1.10 -1.81
CA GLU A 60 -10.79 -0.04 -0.97
C GLU A 60 -9.72 -0.33 0.10
N ILE A 61 -10.16 -0.76 1.28
CA ILE A 61 -9.29 -1.30 2.32
C ILE A 61 -9.83 -2.67 2.73
N LYS A 62 -8.99 -3.70 2.68
CA LYS A 62 -9.31 -5.04 3.17
C LYS A 62 -8.40 -5.38 4.34
N ILE A 63 -8.98 -5.97 5.37
CA ILE A 63 -8.27 -6.48 6.54
C ILE A 63 -8.67 -7.94 6.71
N PHE A 64 -7.69 -8.82 6.87
CA PHE A 64 -7.91 -10.26 7.03
C PHE A 64 -6.75 -10.90 7.80
N THR A 65 -6.78 -12.22 7.92
CA THR A 65 -5.73 -13.01 8.56
C THR A 65 -5.05 -13.87 7.50
N GLU A 66 -3.73 -13.80 7.39
CA GLU A 66 -2.92 -14.75 6.63
C GLU A 66 -2.38 -15.83 7.58
N GLU A 67 -2.30 -17.07 7.08
CA GLU A 67 -1.60 -18.15 7.78
C GLU A 67 -0.21 -18.35 7.16
N ILE A 68 0.83 -18.23 7.99
CA ILE A 68 2.22 -18.40 7.59
C ILE A 68 2.89 -19.32 8.58
N GLU A 69 3.41 -20.45 8.12
CA GLU A 69 4.10 -21.43 8.98
C GLU A 69 3.26 -21.79 10.23
N ASN A 70 1.96 -22.05 10.03
CA ASN A 70 0.96 -22.33 11.08
C ASN A 70 0.78 -21.18 12.11
N LYS A 71 1.10 -19.94 11.74
CA LYS A 71 0.82 -18.73 12.52
C LYS A 71 -0.17 -17.83 11.81
N HIS A 72 -1.17 -17.38 12.54
CA HIS A 72 -2.14 -16.39 12.08
C HIS A 72 -1.57 -14.97 12.25
N ILE A 73 -1.53 -14.22 11.16
CA ILE A 73 -0.97 -12.86 11.10
C ILE A 73 -2.01 -11.93 10.47
N SER A 74 -2.33 -10.83 11.16
CA SER A 74 -3.16 -9.78 10.58
C SER A 74 -2.53 -9.23 9.30
N ALA A 75 -3.33 -9.04 8.26
CA ALA A 75 -2.92 -8.50 6.98
C ALA A 75 -3.86 -7.37 6.55
N ILE A 76 -3.31 -6.46 5.74
CA ILE A 76 -4.04 -5.33 5.15
C ILE A 76 -3.72 -5.21 3.67
N GLU A 77 -4.73 -4.88 2.89
CA GLU A 77 -4.60 -4.43 1.51
C GLU A 77 -5.26 -3.05 1.37
N ILE A 78 -4.52 -2.09 0.82
CA ILE A 78 -5.00 -0.72 0.56
C ILE A 78 -4.93 -0.50 -0.94
N LEU A 79 -6.08 -0.40 -1.59
CA LEU A 79 -6.18 -0.11 -3.01
C LEU A 79 -6.26 1.41 -3.22
N LEU A 80 -5.27 1.96 -3.89
CA LEU A 80 -5.26 3.34 -4.35
C LEU A 80 -5.67 3.39 -5.81
N SER A 81 -6.47 4.39 -6.19
CA SER A 81 -6.92 4.60 -7.56
C SER A 81 -6.83 6.08 -7.93
N LYS A 82 -6.40 6.36 -9.16
CA LYS A 82 -6.61 7.65 -9.82
C LYS A 82 -7.94 7.60 -10.55
N GLU A 83 -8.80 8.59 -10.30
CA GLU A 83 -9.96 8.88 -11.15
C GLU A 83 -9.51 9.50 -12.48
#